data_AF-A0A933G8S7-F1
#
_entry.id   AF-A0A933G8S7-F1
#
_cell.length_a   1.000
_cell.length_b   1.000
_cell.length_c   1.000
_cell.angle_alpha   90.00
_cell.angle_beta   90.00
_cell.angle_gamma   90.00
#
_symmetry.space_group_name_H-M   'P 1'
#
loop_
_entity.id
_entity.type
_entity.pdbx_description
1 polymer ?
#
loop_
_entity_poly.entity_id
_entity_poly.type
_entity_poly.pdbx_seq_one_letter_code
_entity_poly.pdbx_strand_id
1 'polypeptide(L)'
;MISCRDRLARARLIIGLVAAAHPAIAWAAQPDTKPPSKPPPAASDKQVLPADDAQERQLLRVAGEGFTVRRTPHFVIAFNADPGLVDSLSTRLEQTYASVDRFCRQSGFAVRPLKQRLEVLFFDTWPDYERYGRRLQFNCAGTYGFYYEGTNRSAFFNVENDPQLIKMQASIVSARENVARMEETLKSIRGNQPIEITYSDGRRLRVTKAQAKEHLESARRDLKKLDGQRQIYCDRINRTVLQHELAHQVSYNTGVHVRGAANPKWLVEGLACMFETPPNAGSSGSGIATINQARLKDFRQAVVGDADRASPTSEMYAAAVAAGRMTVVTDLIRDPDLFEERGERGATHYAAAWALVHYLHRTQNKALPGYLKDVASRRPGAEWSADEEWDLFVRHFGVVDDAWTGRFSSYILRLPYRSTPGDFQ
;
A
#
# COMPACT_ATOMS: atom_id res chain seq x y z
N MET A 1 30.83 -8.96 31.15
CA MET A 1 30.99 -7.59 31.69
C MET A 1 32.43 -7.16 31.47
N ILE A 2 32.67 -6.16 30.62
CA ILE A 2 33.64 -5.05 30.78
C ILE A 2 33.33 -4.04 29.65
N SER A 3 33.52 -2.78 30.02
CA SER A 3 32.85 -1.56 29.59
C SER A 3 33.19 -1.02 28.20
N CYS A 4 32.18 -0.33 27.66
CA CYS A 4 32.25 0.77 26.70
C CYS A 4 33.19 1.90 27.18
N ARG A 5 34.20 2.24 26.37
CA ARG A 5 34.90 3.54 26.24
C ARG A 5 36.27 3.29 25.58
N ASP A 6 36.37 3.45 24.27
CA ASP A 6 37.64 3.73 23.58
C ASP A 6 37.42 3.94 22.08
N ARG A 7 36.85 5.10 21.68
CA ARG A 7 36.95 5.65 20.31
C ARG A 7 36.79 7.17 20.31
N LEU A 8 37.69 7.89 20.96
CA LEU A 8 37.86 9.34 20.77
C LEU A 8 39.32 9.73 21.02
N ALA A 9 40.17 9.67 20.00
CA ALA A 9 41.39 10.48 19.91
C ALA A 9 42.04 10.36 18.51
N ARG A 10 42.57 11.49 18.03
CA ARG A 10 43.34 11.76 16.79
C ARG A 10 42.45 12.17 15.59
N ALA A 11 42.63 13.34 14.95
CA ALA A 11 43.74 14.28 14.92
C ALA A 11 43.25 15.70 14.59
N ARG A 12 43.98 16.71 15.06
CA ARG A 12 43.82 18.14 14.76
C ARG A 12 44.98 18.61 13.87
N LEU A 13 44.63 19.54 12.97
CA LEU A 13 45.42 20.59 12.30
C LEU A 13 46.42 20.21 11.19
N ILE A 14 46.20 20.80 10.00
CA ILE A 14 47.11 21.77 9.34
C ILE A 14 46.24 22.87 8.69
N ILE A 15 46.74 24.11 8.77
CA ILE A 15 46.14 25.40 8.41
C ILE A 15 46.32 25.70 6.90
N GLY A 16 45.35 26.36 6.27
CA GLY A 16 45.48 26.94 4.93
C GLY A 16 44.43 28.01 4.65
N LEU A 17 44.84 29.27 4.73
CA LEU A 17 44.10 30.50 4.42
C LEU A 17 43.75 30.56 2.91
N VAL A 18 42.48 30.69 2.55
CA VAL A 18 42.06 31.35 1.29
C VAL A 18 40.82 32.19 1.57
N ALA A 19 41.02 33.51 1.55
CA ALA A 19 39.95 34.49 1.45
C ALA A 19 39.48 34.53 -0.01
N ALA A 20 38.17 34.43 -0.24
CA ALA A 20 37.54 34.88 -1.48
C ALA A 20 36.08 35.28 -1.20
N ALA A 21 35.71 36.41 -1.80
CA ALA A 21 34.53 37.21 -1.52
C ALA A 21 33.20 36.49 -1.80
N HIS A 22 32.19 36.85 -0.99
CA HIS A 22 30.78 36.65 -1.30
C HIS A 22 30.39 37.47 -2.54
N PRO A 23 29.61 36.91 -3.47
CA PRO A 23 28.52 37.64 -4.09
C PRO A 23 27.22 37.21 -3.42
N ALA A 24 26.52 38.19 -2.85
CA ALA A 24 25.13 38.04 -2.44
C ALA A 24 24.30 37.66 -3.67
N ILE A 25 23.84 36.41 -3.75
CA ILE A 25 22.79 36.01 -4.67
C ILE A 25 21.46 36.25 -3.97
N ALA A 26 20.82 37.34 -4.34
CA ALA A 26 19.45 37.65 -3.94
C ALA A 26 18.52 36.49 -4.34
N TRP A 27 17.84 35.90 -3.36
CA TRP A 27 16.78 34.92 -3.58
C TRP A 27 15.59 35.66 -4.20
N ALA A 28 15.48 35.59 -5.53
CA ALA A 28 14.26 35.99 -6.21
C ALA A 28 13.12 35.03 -5.78
N ALA A 29 12.08 35.59 -5.16
CA ALA A 29 10.85 34.87 -4.85
C ALA A 29 10.29 34.20 -6.13
N GLN A 30 10.18 32.88 -6.12
CA GLN A 30 9.49 32.17 -7.20
C GLN A 30 7.97 32.37 -7.08
N PRO A 31 7.27 32.70 -8.18
CA PRO A 31 5.83 32.96 -8.13
C PRO A 31 5.05 31.66 -7.96
N ASP A 32 3.88 31.78 -7.32
CA ASP A 32 2.86 30.74 -7.14
C ASP A 32 2.71 29.84 -8.37
N THR A 33 3.16 28.59 -8.26
CA THR A 33 2.94 27.60 -9.31
C THR A 33 1.54 27.03 -9.17
N LYS A 34 0.64 27.45 -10.06
CA LYS A 34 -0.67 26.80 -10.25
C LYS A 34 -0.47 25.30 -10.53
N PRO A 35 -1.37 24.43 -10.06
CA PRO A 35 -1.32 23.00 -10.34
C PRO A 35 -1.32 22.75 -11.86
N PRO A 36 -0.61 21.70 -12.33
CA PRO A 36 -0.46 21.45 -13.76
C PRO A 36 -1.82 21.30 -14.45
N SER A 37 -1.95 21.93 -15.62
CA SER A 37 -3.10 21.83 -16.51
C SER A 37 -3.41 20.39 -16.90
N LYS A 38 -4.69 20.10 -17.15
CA LYS A 38 -5.25 18.76 -17.48
C LYS A 38 -4.31 17.95 -18.40
N PRO A 39 -4.02 16.68 -18.07
CA PRO A 39 -3.26 15.81 -18.96
C PRO A 39 -4.04 15.57 -20.26
N PRO A 40 -3.33 15.37 -21.39
CA PRO A 40 -3.97 14.93 -22.63
C PRO A 40 -4.73 13.62 -22.40
N PRO A 41 -5.85 13.38 -23.12
CA PRO A 41 -6.60 12.15 -22.98
C PRO A 41 -5.67 10.96 -23.21
N ALA A 42 -5.73 9.97 -22.31
CA ALA A 42 -4.98 8.74 -22.44
C ALA A 42 -5.38 8.07 -23.76
N ALA A 43 -4.48 8.11 -24.74
CA ALA A 43 -4.57 7.23 -25.89
C ALA A 43 -4.35 5.80 -25.39
N SER A 44 -5.45 5.10 -25.07
CA SER A 44 -5.40 3.66 -24.90
C SER A 44 -5.31 3.07 -26.30
N ASP A 45 -4.08 2.93 -26.81
CA ASP A 45 -3.83 1.85 -27.77
C ASP A 45 -4.08 0.56 -27.00
N LYS A 46 -5.32 0.07 -27.06
CA LYS A 46 -5.69 -1.22 -26.49
C LYS A 46 -4.99 -2.26 -27.35
N GLN A 47 -3.76 -2.59 -27.00
CA GLN A 47 -3.11 -3.78 -27.52
C GLN A 47 -3.96 -4.98 -27.09
N VAL A 48 -4.81 -5.45 -28.01
CA VAL A 48 -5.60 -6.66 -27.78
C VAL A 48 -4.65 -7.83 -27.95
N LEU A 49 -4.20 -8.40 -26.83
CA LEU A 49 -3.41 -9.62 -26.85
C LEU A 49 -4.29 -10.77 -27.40
N PRO A 50 -3.80 -11.59 -28.35
CA PRO A 50 -4.57 -12.73 -28.86
C PRO A 50 -4.85 -13.73 -27.74
N ALA A 51 -5.91 -14.52 -27.87
CA ALA A 51 -6.11 -15.66 -26.99
C ALA A 51 -4.93 -16.63 -27.11
N ASP A 52 -4.49 -17.19 -25.98
CA ASP A 52 -3.40 -18.17 -25.93
C ASP A 52 -3.86 -19.37 -25.10
N ASP A 53 -4.45 -20.34 -25.78
CA ASP A 53 -4.97 -21.54 -25.11
C ASP A 53 -3.84 -22.37 -24.47
N ALA A 54 -2.60 -22.25 -24.94
CA ALA A 54 -1.46 -22.95 -24.34
C ALA A 54 -1.09 -22.33 -22.99
N GLN A 55 -1.10 -20.99 -22.91
CA GLN A 55 -0.95 -20.26 -21.65
C GLN A 55 -2.04 -20.66 -20.64
N GLU A 56 -3.31 -20.65 -21.07
CA GLU A 56 -4.46 -21.00 -20.21
C GLU A 56 -4.36 -22.44 -19.69
N ARG A 57 -4.07 -23.41 -20.56
CA ARG A 57 -3.86 -24.81 -20.15
C ARG A 57 -2.68 -24.96 -19.19
N GLN A 58 -1.59 -24.25 -19.41
CA GLN A 58 -0.45 -24.28 -18.51
C GLN A 58 -0.80 -23.72 -17.13
N LEU A 59 -1.52 -22.60 -17.07
CA LEU A 59 -1.93 -21.99 -15.81
C LEU A 59 -2.88 -22.91 -15.04
N LEU A 60 -3.86 -23.54 -15.70
CA LEU A 60 -4.74 -24.53 -15.08
C LEU A 60 -3.97 -25.73 -14.52
N ARG A 61 -2.95 -26.23 -15.22
CA ARG A 61 -2.07 -27.30 -14.71
C ARG A 61 -1.32 -26.89 -13.44
N VAL A 62 -0.89 -25.63 -13.36
CA VAL A 62 -0.21 -25.08 -12.17
C VAL A 62 -1.19 -24.94 -11.01
N ALA A 63 -2.40 -24.46 -11.28
CA ALA A 63 -3.43 -24.24 -10.28
C ALA A 63 -3.94 -25.55 -9.67
N GLY A 64 -4.21 -26.55 -10.51
CA GLY A 64 -4.73 -27.86 -10.11
C GLY A 64 -6.19 -28.08 -10.50
N GLU A 65 -6.75 -29.19 -10.04
CA GLU A 65 -8.14 -29.57 -10.32
C GLU A 65 -9.15 -28.59 -9.68
N GLY A 66 -10.31 -28.43 -10.31
CA GLY A 66 -11.38 -27.53 -9.84
C GLY A 66 -11.19 -26.06 -10.21
N PHE A 67 -10.08 -25.70 -10.88
CA PHE A 67 -9.86 -24.36 -11.39
C PHE A 67 -10.47 -24.16 -12.78
N THR A 68 -10.97 -22.97 -13.02
CA THR A 68 -11.35 -22.47 -14.35
C THR A 68 -10.62 -21.14 -14.62
N VAL A 69 -10.71 -20.62 -15.85
CA VAL A 69 -9.99 -19.41 -16.27
C VAL A 69 -10.94 -18.29 -16.67
N ARG A 70 -10.63 -17.07 -16.20
CA ARG A 70 -11.20 -15.81 -16.68
C ARG A 70 -10.13 -15.04 -17.43
N ARG A 71 -10.48 -14.58 -18.63
CA ARG A 71 -9.63 -13.68 -19.43
C ARG A 71 -10.10 -12.24 -19.32
N THR A 72 -9.14 -11.33 -19.29
CA THR A 72 -9.31 -9.89 -19.43
C THR A 72 -8.36 -9.37 -20.53
N PRO A 73 -8.34 -8.06 -20.86
CA PRO A 73 -7.36 -7.53 -21.80
C PRO A 73 -5.89 -7.84 -21.45
N HIS A 74 -5.49 -7.68 -20.18
CA HIS A 74 -4.10 -7.83 -19.75
C HIS A 74 -3.83 -9.05 -18.87
N PHE A 75 -4.86 -9.74 -18.37
CA PHE A 75 -4.71 -10.85 -17.41
C PHE A 75 -5.43 -12.12 -17.84
N VAL A 76 -4.87 -13.25 -17.39
CA VAL A 76 -5.52 -14.55 -17.34
C VAL A 76 -5.53 -15.02 -15.89
N ILE A 77 -6.72 -15.27 -15.36
CA ILE A 77 -6.96 -15.55 -13.95
C ILE A 77 -7.44 -16.98 -13.84
N ALA A 78 -6.67 -17.87 -13.24
CA ALA A 78 -7.16 -19.18 -12.84
C ALA A 78 -7.75 -19.10 -11.43
N PHE A 79 -8.99 -19.54 -11.27
CA PHE A 79 -9.70 -19.46 -10.00
C PHE A 79 -10.58 -20.68 -9.73
N ASN A 80 -10.84 -20.96 -8.45
CA ASN A 80 -11.82 -21.95 -7.97
C ASN A 80 -12.89 -21.34 -7.03
N ALA A 81 -12.97 -20.01 -6.97
CA ALA A 81 -13.96 -19.25 -6.20
C ALA A 81 -15.23 -18.92 -7.00
N ASP A 82 -16.21 -18.30 -6.35
CA ASP A 82 -17.43 -17.81 -6.99
C ASP A 82 -17.12 -16.85 -8.18
N PRO A 83 -17.74 -17.04 -9.36
CA PRO A 83 -17.49 -16.20 -10.53
C PRO A 83 -17.74 -14.69 -10.31
N GLY A 84 -18.69 -14.31 -9.44
CA GLY A 84 -18.98 -12.91 -9.13
C GLY A 84 -17.86 -12.21 -8.37
N LEU A 85 -17.16 -12.93 -7.49
CA LEU A 85 -15.95 -12.43 -6.82
C LEU A 85 -14.83 -12.18 -7.84
N VAL A 86 -14.72 -13.05 -8.84
CA VAL A 86 -13.69 -12.97 -9.89
C VAL A 86 -13.94 -11.78 -10.81
N ASP A 87 -15.19 -11.41 -11.08
CA ASP A 87 -15.49 -10.22 -11.88
C ASP A 87 -15.06 -8.92 -11.17
N SER A 88 -15.24 -8.87 -9.84
CA SER A 88 -14.74 -7.77 -9.00
C SER A 88 -13.20 -7.71 -8.97
N LEU A 89 -12.55 -8.86 -8.83
CA LEU A 89 -11.09 -9.00 -8.93
C LEU A 89 -10.57 -8.55 -10.31
N SER A 90 -11.22 -9.01 -11.39
CA SER A 90 -10.88 -8.68 -12.79
C SER A 90 -10.91 -7.18 -13.05
N THR A 91 -11.94 -6.50 -12.53
CA THR A 91 -12.05 -5.03 -12.64
C THR A 91 -10.86 -4.35 -11.96
N ARG A 92 -10.52 -4.79 -10.75
CA ARG A 92 -9.40 -4.20 -9.97
C ARG A 92 -8.05 -4.47 -10.62
N LEU A 93 -7.84 -5.66 -11.19
CA LEU A 93 -6.65 -6.04 -11.94
C LEU A 93 -6.38 -5.04 -13.09
N GLU A 94 -7.40 -4.82 -13.91
CA GLU A 94 -7.33 -3.91 -15.06
C GLU A 94 -7.14 -2.45 -14.64
N GLN A 95 -7.79 -2.02 -13.55
CA GLN A 95 -7.60 -0.67 -13.00
C GLN A 95 -6.18 -0.45 -12.46
N THR A 96 -5.59 -1.43 -11.80
CA THR A 96 -4.20 -1.36 -11.33
C THR A 96 -3.25 -1.30 -12.52
N TYR A 97 -3.44 -2.17 -13.53
CA TYR A 97 -2.63 -2.13 -14.75
C TYR A 97 -2.67 -0.76 -15.42
N ALA A 98 -3.87 -0.21 -15.64
CA ALA A 98 -4.04 1.10 -16.26
C ALA A 98 -3.39 2.23 -15.44
N SER A 99 -3.38 2.11 -14.11
CA SER A 99 -2.73 3.08 -13.22
C SER A 99 -1.20 3.03 -13.34
N VAL A 100 -0.62 1.84 -13.37
CA VAL A 100 0.83 1.64 -13.54
C VAL A 100 1.29 2.05 -14.93
N ASP A 101 0.57 1.67 -15.99
CA ASP A 101 0.89 2.11 -17.37
C ASP A 101 0.86 3.64 -17.48
N ARG A 102 -0.16 4.29 -16.91
CA ARG A 102 -0.24 5.76 -16.87
C ARG A 102 0.93 6.37 -16.10
N PHE A 103 1.31 5.82 -14.94
CA PHE A 103 2.47 6.26 -14.17
C PHE A 103 3.73 6.26 -15.05
N CYS A 104 3.97 5.15 -15.75
CA CYS A 104 5.17 4.98 -16.55
C CYS A 104 5.22 6.02 -17.68
N ARG A 105 4.13 6.15 -18.43
CA ARG A 105 4.03 7.12 -19.54
C ARG A 105 4.20 8.57 -19.07
N GLN A 106 3.56 8.95 -17.96
CA GLN A 106 3.66 10.30 -17.40
C GLN A 106 5.05 10.60 -16.82
N SER A 107 5.74 9.58 -16.32
CA SER A 107 7.11 9.69 -15.82
C SER A 107 8.15 9.61 -16.94
N GLY A 108 7.74 9.70 -18.22
CA GLY A 108 8.65 9.66 -19.37
C GLY A 108 9.29 8.29 -19.61
N PHE A 109 8.76 7.23 -19.00
CA PHE A 109 9.24 5.86 -19.16
C PHE A 109 8.55 5.17 -20.33
N ALA A 110 9.33 4.57 -21.23
CA ALA A 110 8.80 3.77 -22.33
C ALA A 110 8.28 2.43 -21.80
N VAL A 111 6.96 2.33 -21.66
CA VAL A 111 6.31 1.06 -21.26
C VAL A 111 6.61 -0.02 -22.28
N ARG A 112 7.19 -1.12 -21.82
CA ARG A 112 7.34 -2.32 -22.63
C ARG A 112 5.96 -2.94 -22.88
N PRO A 113 5.57 -3.18 -24.15
CA PRO A 113 4.30 -3.85 -24.43
C PRO A 113 4.32 -5.27 -23.89
N LEU A 114 3.17 -5.73 -23.39
CA LEU A 114 3.02 -7.11 -22.96
C LEU A 114 3.15 -8.05 -24.18
N LYS A 115 3.82 -9.17 -23.98
CA LYS A 115 3.90 -10.25 -24.99
C LYS A 115 2.79 -11.29 -24.84
N GLN A 116 2.32 -11.46 -23.61
CA GLN A 116 1.27 -12.39 -23.20
C GLN A 116 0.53 -11.79 -22.01
N ARG A 117 -0.64 -12.33 -21.68
CA ARG A 117 -1.40 -11.88 -20.50
C ARG A 117 -0.63 -12.23 -19.23
N LEU A 118 -0.82 -11.41 -18.20
CA LEU A 118 -0.26 -11.64 -16.88
C LEU A 118 -1.08 -12.70 -16.15
N GLU A 119 -0.40 -13.66 -15.54
CA GLU A 119 -1.03 -14.80 -14.90
C GLU A 119 -1.34 -14.52 -13.44
N VAL A 120 -2.57 -14.82 -13.03
CA VAL A 120 -3.04 -14.67 -11.65
C VAL A 120 -3.71 -15.95 -11.19
N LEU A 121 -3.45 -16.34 -9.95
CA LEU A 121 -4.12 -17.46 -9.27
C LEU A 121 -4.99 -16.91 -8.15
N PHE A 122 -6.28 -17.27 -8.13
CA PHE A 122 -7.21 -16.86 -7.09
C PHE A 122 -7.81 -18.09 -6.40
N PHE A 123 -7.41 -18.30 -5.15
CA PHE A 123 -7.71 -19.48 -4.36
C PHE A 123 -8.89 -19.22 -3.43
N ASP A 124 -9.93 -20.03 -3.51
CA ASP A 124 -11.08 -19.93 -2.61
C ASP A 124 -10.74 -20.42 -1.20
N THR A 125 -9.87 -21.43 -1.07
CA THR A 125 -9.56 -22.04 0.23
C THR A 125 -8.11 -21.78 0.67
N TRP A 126 -7.92 -21.60 1.97
CA TRP A 126 -6.59 -21.42 2.57
C TRP A 126 -5.65 -22.60 2.29
N PRO A 127 -6.07 -23.88 2.44
CA PRO A 127 -5.21 -25.02 2.14
C PRO A 127 -4.66 -25.05 0.71
N ASP A 128 -5.44 -24.58 -0.28
CA ASP A 128 -4.99 -24.54 -1.67
C ASP A 128 -3.96 -23.43 -1.91
N TYR A 129 -4.24 -22.24 -1.37
CA TYR A 129 -3.34 -21.09 -1.39
C TYR A 129 -2.00 -21.43 -0.72
N GLU A 130 -2.06 -22.00 0.48
CA GLU A 130 -0.87 -22.36 1.25
C GLU A 130 -0.08 -23.48 0.55
N ARG A 131 -0.76 -24.47 -0.04
CA ARG A 131 -0.10 -25.52 -0.82
C ARG A 131 0.66 -24.95 -2.02
N TYR A 132 0.09 -23.97 -2.72
CA TYR A 132 0.79 -23.27 -3.80
C TYR A 132 2.00 -22.50 -3.28
N GLY A 133 1.86 -21.72 -2.22
CA GLY A 133 2.96 -20.98 -1.61
C GLY A 133 4.10 -21.89 -1.13
N ARG A 134 3.81 -23.01 -0.47
CA ARG A 134 4.82 -24.00 -0.04
C ARG A 134 5.63 -24.57 -1.21
N ARG A 135 5.01 -24.81 -2.38
CA ARG A 135 5.74 -25.26 -3.59
C ARG A 135 6.79 -24.24 -4.06
N LEU A 136 6.56 -22.96 -3.77
CA LEU A 136 7.48 -21.85 -4.06
C LEU A 136 8.39 -21.50 -2.88
N GLN A 137 8.34 -22.27 -1.78
CA GLN A 137 9.02 -21.97 -0.52
C GLN A 137 8.61 -20.60 0.07
N PHE A 138 7.40 -20.14 -0.26
CA PHE A 138 6.85 -18.88 0.24
C PHE A 138 6.02 -19.11 1.50
N ASN A 139 6.28 -18.35 2.56
CA ASN A 139 5.50 -18.40 3.79
C ASN A 139 4.21 -17.58 3.63
N CYS A 140 3.07 -18.27 3.52
CA CYS A 140 1.77 -17.63 3.36
C CYS A 140 1.20 -17.04 4.65
N ALA A 141 1.76 -17.34 5.83
CA ALA A 141 1.20 -16.95 7.11
C ALA A 141 0.99 -15.42 7.22
N GLY A 142 -0.26 -15.01 7.47
CA GLY A 142 -0.62 -13.59 7.59
C GLY A 142 -0.64 -12.80 6.28
N THR A 143 -0.48 -13.46 5.13
CA THR A 143 -0.53 -12.83 3.79
C THR A 143 -1.76 -13.30 3.03
N TYR A 144 -2.45 -12.37 2.35
CA TYR A 144 -3.65 -12.66 1.55
C TYR A 144 -3.37 -12.70 0.05
N GLY A 145 -2.09 -12.53 -0.30
CA GLY A 145 -1.57 -12.63 -1.63
C GLY A 145 -0.09 -12.32 -1.65
N PHE A 146 0.55 -12.72 -2.75
CA PHE A 146 1.93 -12.41 -3.05
C PHE A 146 2.15 -12.41 -4.55
N TYR A 147 3.08 -11.60 -5.02
CA TYR A 147 3.68 -11.72 -6.32
C TYR A 147 5.01 -12.46 -6.22
N TYR A 148 5.19 -13.50 -7.04
CA TYR A 148 6.42 -14.26 -7.10
C TYR A 148 7.14 -14.01 -8.43
N GLU A 149 8.29 -13.36 -8.35
CA GLU A 149 9.06 -12.92 -9.51
C GLU A 149 9.48 -14.07 -10.41
N GLY A 150 9.93 -15.19 -9.82
CA GLY A 150 10.47 -16.35 -10.53
C GLY A 150 9.44 -17.06 -11.42
N THR A 151 8.16 -17.00 -11.07
CA THR A 151 7.07 -17.55 -11.90
C THR A 151 6.30 -16.47 -12.66
N ASN A 152 6.55 -15.19 -12.37
CA ASN A 152 5.78 -14.06 -12.86
C ASN A 152 4.28 -14.15 -12.57
N ARG A 153 3.91 -14.70 -11.41
CA ARG A 153 2.52 -14.88 -11.01
C ARG A 153 2.21 -14.16 -9.73
N SER A 154 1.04 -13.54 -9.69
CA SER A 154 0.41 -13.14 -8.44
C SER A 154 -0.57 -14.22 -8.00
N ALA A 155 -0.54 -14.56 -6.72
CA ALA A 155 -1.49 -15.47 -6.10
C ALA A 155 -2.25 -14.72 -5.01
N PHE A 156 -3.56 -14.93 -4.93
CA PHE A 156 -4.44 -14.28 -3.95
C PHE A 156 -5.36 -15.31 -3.30
N PHE A 157 -5.63 -15.12 -2.02
CA PHE A 157 -6.60 -15.89 -1.26
C PHE A 157 -7.93 -15.12 -1.19
N ASN A 158 -9.05 -15.84 -1.32
CA ASN A 158 -10.37 -15.29 -1.07
C ASN A 158 -10.53 -14.94 0.41
N VAL A 159 -10.34 -13.66 0.73
CA VAL A 159 -10.45 -13.14 2.09
C VAL A 159 -11.81 -13.40 2.73
N GLU A 160 -12.88 -13.57 1.95
CA GLU A 160 -14.21 -13.91 2.48
C GLU A 160 -14.22 -15.23 3.26
N ASN A 161 -13.27 -16.11 2.95
CA ASN A 161 -13.08 -17.39 3.63
C ASN A 161 -12.04 -17.32 4.77
N ASP A 162 -11.55 -16.12 5.12
CA ASP A 162 -10.69 -15.95 6.28
C ASP A 162 -11.47 -16.24 7.59
N PRO A 163 -10.96 -17.08 8.50
CA PRO A 163 -11.66 -17.43 9.74
C PRO A 163 -12.01 -16.23 10.64
N GLN A 164 -11.19 -15.17 10.65
CA GLN A 164 -11.48 -13.97 11.42
C GLN A 164 -12.63 -13.18 10.76
N LEU A 165 -12.63 -13.06 9.43
CA LEU A 165 -13.71 -12.39 8.71
C LEU A 165 -15.03 -13.15 8.83
N ILE A 166 -15.01 -14.49 8.72
CA ILE A 166 -16.19 -15.34 8.94
C ILE A 166 -16.78 -15.12 10.35
N LYS A 167 -15.93 -15.11 11.39
CA LYS A 167 -16.36 -14.86 12.77
C LYS A 167 -16.97 -13.46 12.95
N MET A 168 -16.39 -12.46 12.31
CA MET A 168 -16.91 -11.09 12.34
C MET A 168 -18.25 -11.00 11.62
N GLN A 169 -18.39 -11.67 10.48
CA GLN A 169 -19.64 -11.73 9.73
C GLN A 169 -20.75 -12.44 10.53
N ALA A 170 -20.44 -13.56 11.20
CA ALA A 170 -21.38 -14.24 12.09
C ALA A 170 -21.83 -13.34 13.25
N SER A 171 -20.91 -12.59 13.85
CA SER A 171 -21.22 -11.59 14.88
C SER A 171 -22.14 -10.48 14.35
N ILE A 172 -21.93 -10.01 13.12
CA ILE A 172 -22.78 -9.00 12.46
C ILE A 172 -24.19 -9.54 12.22
N VAL A 173 -24.32 -10.76 11.71
CA VAL A 173 -25.64 -11.41 11.50
C VAL A 173 -26.40 -11.51 12.81
N SER A 174 -25.75 -12.03 13.86
CA SER A 174 -26.31 -12.13 15.20
C SER A 174 -26.74 -10.77 15.77
N ALA A 175 -25.92 -9.73 15.60
CA ALA A 175 -26.24 -8.37 16.02
C ALA A 175 -27.44 -7.78 15.24
N ARG A 176 -27.53 -8.03 13.93
CA ARG A 176 -28.68 -7.60 13.09
C ARG A 176 -29.97 -8.26 13.55
N GLU A 177 -29.94 -9.56 13.81
CA GLU A 177 -31.10 -10.29 14.32
C GLU A 177 -31.57 -9.75 15.67
N ASN A 178 -30.64 -9.42 16.57
CA ASN A 178 -30.96 -8.79 17.85
C ASN A 178 -31.67 -7.44 17.67
N VAL A 179 -31.14 -6.58 16.81
CA VAL A 179 -31.75 -5.28 16.49
C VAL A 179 -33.16 -5.47 15.95
N ALA A 180 -33.33 -6.33 14.94
CA ALA A 180 -34.63 -6.58 14.32
C ALA A 180 -35.66 -7.14 15.32
N ARG A 181 -35.25 -8.09 16.17
CA ARG A 181 -36.14 -8.67 17.19
C ARG A 181 -36.54 -7.65 18.26
N MET A 182 -35.60 -6.83 18.74
CA MET A 182 -35.90 -5.76 19.71
C MET A 182 -36.84 -4.70 19.13
N GLU A 183 -36.65 -4.33 17.87
CA GLU A 183 -37.56 -3.41 17.17
C GLU A 183 -38.99 -3.97 17.11
N GLU A 184 -39.14 -5.25 16.80
CA GLU A 184 -40.44 -5.90 16.74
C GLU A 184 -41.10 -6.00 18.12
N THR A 185 -40.35 -6.40 19.15
CA THR A 185 -40.83 -6.40 20.53
C THR A 185 -41.29 -5.00 20.94
N LEU A 186 -40.54 -3.94 20.63
CA LEU A 186 -40.90 -2.57 20.98
C LEU A 186 -42.18 -2.06 20.30
N LYS A 187 -42.48 -2.49 19.06
CA LYS A 187 -43.72 -2.14 18.34
C LYS A 187 -44.97 -2.70 18.99
N SER A 188 -44.87 -3.91 19.57
CA SER A 188 -46.02 -4.61 20.16
C SER A 188 -46.44 -4.09 21.56
N ILE A 189 -45.65 -3.22 22.19
CA ILE A 189 -45.87 -2.78 23.58
C ILE A 189 -46.78 -1.55 23.67
N ARG A 190 -47.92 -1.71 24.35
CA ARG A 190 -48.92 -0.65 24.58
C ARG A 190 -48.94 -0.07 26.02
N GLY A 191 -47.88 -0.27 26.81
CA GLY A 191 -47.79 0.25 28.19
C GLY A 191 -46.36 0.33 28.71
N ASN A 192 -46.20 0.58 30.03
CA ASN A 192 -44.88 0.71 30.68
C ASN A 192 -44.50 -0.51 31.54
N GLN A 193 -45.20 -1.64 31.36
CA GLN A 193 -44.90 -2.87 32.09
C GLN A 193 -43.53 -3.45 31.66
N PRO A 194 -42.79 -4.09 32.57
CA PRO A 194 -41.55 -4.78 32.23
C PRO A 194 -41.80 -5.88 31.20
N ILE A 195 -41.01 -5.88 30.13
CA ILE A 195 -41.02 -6.85 29.04
C ILE A 195 -39.80 -7.76 29.13
N GLU A 196 -39.91 -8.97 28.56
CA GLU A 196 -38.76 -9.84 28.37
C GLU A 196 -38.19 -9.67 26.96
N ILE A 197 -36.90 -9.35 26.85
CA ILE A 197 -36.15 -9.31 25.61
C ILE A 197 -35.28 -10.56 25.54
N THR A 198 -35.30 -11.25 24.40
CA THR A 198 -34.44 -12.42 24.15
C THR A 198 -33.41 -12.09 23.08
N TYR A 199 -32.13 -12.27 23.38
CA TYR A 199 -31.02 -12.11 22.45
C TYR A 199 -30.83 -13.37 21.59
N SER A 200 -30.11 -13.25 20.47
CA SER A 200 -29.78 -14.32 19.52
C SER A 200 -28.94 -15.43 20.16
N ASP A 201 -28.14 -15.09 21.17
CA ASP A 201 -27.38 -16.03 21.99
C ASP A 201 -28.21 -16.72 23.11
N GLY A 202 -29.52 -16.46 23.15
CA GLY A 202 -30.44 -17.06 24.12
C GLY A 202 -30.52 -16.33 25.46
N ARG A 203 -29.72 -15.27 25.71
CA ARG A 203 -29.85 -14.45 26.92
C ARG A 203 -31.23 -13.80 26.97
N ARG A 204 -31.84 -13.78 28.16
CA ARG A 204 -33.13 -13.13 28.41
C ARG A 204 -32.99 -12.06 29.47
N LEU A 205 -33.62 -10.91 29.24
CA LEU A 205 -33.55 -9.75 30.13
C LEU A 205 -34.94 -9.15 30.30
N ARG A 206 -35.35 -8.95 31.56
CA ARG A 206 -36.61 -8.30 31.89
C ARG A 206 -36.37 -6.81 32.13
N VAL A 207 -36.92 -5.96 31.27
CA VAL A 207 -36.62 -4.52 31.24
C VAL A 207 -37.88 -3.69 30.98
N THR A 208 -37.88 -2.43 31.39
CA THR A 208 -38.95 -1.48 31.02
C THR A 208 -38.87 -1.08 29.55
N LYS A 209 -39.92 -0.44 29.02
CA LYS A 209 -39.91 0.10 27.64
C LYS A 209 -38.80 1.13 27.42
N ALA A 210 -38.46 1.94 28.43
CA ALA A 210 -37.38 2.91 28.35
C ALA A 210 -36.01 2.21 28.25
N GLN A 211 -35.74 1.27 29.15
CA GLN A 211 -34.52 0.46 29.12
C GLN A 211 -34.40 -0.35 27.81
N ALA A 212 -35.49 -0.91 27.32
CA ALA A 212 -35.52 -1.62 26.04
C ALA A 212 -35.07 -0.74 24.85
N LYS A 213 -35.48 0.54 24.83
CA LYS A 213 -35.01 1.50 23.83
C LYS A 213 -33.52 1.79 23.97
N GLU A 214 -33.01 1.95 25.19
CA GLU A 214 -31.58 2.16 25.44
C GLU A 214 -30.75 0.96 24.97
N HIS A 215 -31.21 -0.26 25.24
CA HIS A 215 -30.60 -1.50 24.74
C HIS A 215 -30.62 -1.58 23.22
N LEU A 216 -31.72 -1.21 22.56
CA LEU A 216 -31.80 -1.15 21.09
C LEU A 216 -30.79 -0.15 20.51
N GLU A 217 -30.70 1.05 21.08
CA GLU A 217 -29.73 2.06 20.63
C GLU A 217 -28.29 1.61 20.86
N SER A 218 -28.00 0.89 21.95
CA SER A 218 -26.70 0.26 22.14
C SER A 218 -26.42 -0.80 21.09
N ALA A 219 -27.37 -1.72 20.84
CA ALA A 219 -27.22 -2.77 19.83
C ALA A 219 -27.01 -2.21 18.42
N ARG A 220 -27.69 -1.10 18.07
CA ARG A 220 -27.47 -0.38 16.81
C ARG A 220 -26.06 0.21 16.71
N ARG A 221 -25.54 0.81 17.79
CA ARG A 221 -24.15 1.32 17.83
C ARG A 221 -23.14 0.19 17.68
N ASP A 222 -23.35 -0.93 18.39
CA ASP A 222 -22.48 -2.10 18.32
C ASP A 222 -22.48 -2.71 16.93
N LEU A 223 -23.66 -2.87 16.30
CA LEU A 223 -23.78 -3.32 14.92
C LEU A 223 -23.02 -2.40 13.96
N LYS A 224 -23.19 -1.08 14.08
CA LYS A 224 -22.46 -0.11 13.24
C LYS A 224 -20.94 -0.22 13.43
N LYS A 225 -20.48 -0.45 14.67
CA LYS A 225 -19.06 -0.66 14.98
C LYS A 225 -18.54 -1.94 14.32
N LEU A 226 -19.26 -3.06 14.45
CA LEU A 226 -18.90 -4.33 13.82
C LEU A 226 -18.86 -4.23 12.29
N ASP A 227 -19.87 -3.62 11.67
CA ASP A 227 -19.91 -3.38 10.23
C ASP A 227 -18.73 -2.50 9.76
N GLY A 228 -18.37 -1.49 10.56
CA GLY A 228 -17.19 -0.66 10.34
C GLY A 228 -15.89 -1.48 10.40
N GLN A 229 -15.70 -2.28 11.46
CA GLN A 229 -14.54 -3.17 11.64
C GLN A 229 -14.39 -4.15 10.48
N ARG A 230 -15.50 -4.72 10.00
CA ARG A 230 -15.52 -5.59 8.83
C ARG A 230 -15.06 -4.86 7.57
N GLN A 231 -15.58 -3.67 7.33
CA GLN A 231 -15.22 -2.90 6.16
C GLN A 231 -13.73 -2.53 6.17
N ILE A 232 -13.19 -2.08 7.30
CA ILE A 232 -11.76 -1.75 7.46
C ILE A 232 -10.89 -2.98 7.19
N TYR A 233 -11.28 -4.13 7.75
CA TYR A 233 -10.54 -5.37 7.57
C TYR A 233 -10.46 -5.79 6.10
N CYS A 234 -11.61 -5.81 5.41
CA CYS A 234 -11.70 -6.11 3.98
C CYS A 234 -10.94 -5.07 3.13
N ASP A 235 -11.11 -3.78 3.42
CA ASP A 235 -10.46 -2.70 2.66
C ASP A 235 -8.94 -2.74 2.82
N ARG A 236 -8.44 -3.02 4.02
CA ARG A 236 -7.01 -3.21 4.26
C ARG A 236 -6.49 -4.32 3.35
N ILE A 237 -7.10 -5.50 3.38
CA ILE A 237 -6.63 -6.65 2.60
C ILE A 237 -6.72 -6.38 1.09
N ASN A 238 -7.84 -5.82 0.63
CA ASN A 238 -8.05 -5.51 -0.80
C ASN A 238 -7.14 -4.39 -1.33
N ARG A 239 -6.74 -3.42 -0.51
CA ARG A 239 -5.88 -2.30 -0.94
C ARG A 239 -4.40 -2.58 -0.74
N THR A 240 -4.01 -3.04 0.45
CA THR A 240 -2.59 -3.20 0.83
C THR A 240 -1.95 -4.46 0.26
N VAL A 241 -2.73 -5.49 -0.08
CA VAL A 241 -2.15 -6.73 -0.62
C VAL A 241 -2.41 -6.83 -2.11
N LEU A 242 -3.67 -6.81 -2.54
CA LEU A 242 -3.99 -7.06 -3.95
C LEU A 242 -3.36 -6.01 -4.88
N GLN A 243 -3.60 -4.71 -4.66
CA GLN A 243 -3.04 -3.69 -5.54
C GLN A 243 -1.51 -3.60 -5.45
N HIS A 244 -0.96 -3.84 -4.25
CA HIS A 244 0.48 -3.84 -4.01
C HIS A 244 1.19 -4.94 -4.81
N GLU A 245 0.74 -6.19 -4.68
CA GLU A 245 1.34 -7.32 -5.41
C GLU A 245 1.15 -7.21 -6.93
N LEU A 246 0.03 -6.64 -7.36
CA LEU A 246 -0.17 -6.35 -8.78
C LEU A 246 0.73 -5.23 -9.28
N ALA A 247 0.98 -4.20 -8.48
CA ALA A 247 1.91 -3.15 -8.85
C ALA A 247 3.31 -3.72 -9.07
N HIS A 248 3.76 -4.68 -8.23
CA HIS A 248 4.97 -5.45 -8.49
C HIS A 248 4.90 -6.16 -9.84
N GLN A 249 3.90 -7.02 -10.05
CA GLN A 249 3.76 -7.80 -11.28
C GLN A 249 3.77 -6.91 -12.53
N VAL A 250 2.96 -5.86 -12.55
CA VAL A 250 2.87 -4.96 -13.70
C VAL A 250 4.20 -4.22 -13.90
N SER A 251 4.82 -3.69 -12.84
CA SER A 251 6.08 -2.92 -12.94
C SER A 251 7.24 -3.76 -13.51
N TYR A 252 7.33 -5.04 -13.17
CA TYR A 252 8.32 -5.95 -13.79
C TYR A 252 8.01 -6.29 -15.25
N ASN A 253 6.74 -6.29 -15.66
CA ASN A 253 6.36 -6.62 -17.04
C ASN A 253 6.37 -5.41 -17.97
N THR A 254 6.12 -4.21 -17.43
CA THR A 254 6.23 -2.94 -18.17
C THR A 254 7.66 -2.43 -18.26
N GLY A 255 8.59 -3.01 -17.49
CA GLY A 255 10.03 -2.77 -17.57
C GLY A 255 10.57 -1.73 -16.60
N VAL A 256 9.76 -1.22 -15.68
CA VAL A 256 10.21 -0.31 -14.60
C VAL A 256 11.21 -1.03 -13.69
N HIS A 257 10.93 -2.29 -13.39
CA HIS A 257 11.84 -3.19 -12.69
C HIS A 257 12.34 -4.27 -13.63
N VAL A 258 13.59 -4.71 -13.41
CA VAL A 258 14.24 -5.74 -14.23
C VAL A 258 14.35 -7.03 -13.44
N ARG A 259 13.73 -8.10 -13.93
CA ARG A 259 13.79 -9.41 -13.24
C ARG A 259 15.22 -9.92 -13.11
N GLY A 260 15.56 -10.44 -11.94
CA GLY A 260 16.86 -10.98 -11.60
C GLY A 260 17.97 -9.93 -11.52
N ALA A 261 17.68 -8.64 -11.72
CA ALA A 261 18.65 -7.57 -11.46
C ALA A 261 18.50 -7.06 -10.02
N ALA A 262 19.56 -6.45 -9.49
CA ALA A 262 19.45 -5.68 -8.25
C ALA A 262 18.51 -4.48 -8.49
N ASN A 263 17.27 -4.54 -8.00
CA ASN A 263 16.36 -3.40 -7.99
C ASN A 263 16.37 -2.78 -6.58
N PRO A 264 16.50 -1.45 -6.43
CA PRO A 264 16.52 -0.83 -5.11
C PRO A 264 15.21 -1.08 -4.37
N LYS A 265 15.26 -1.71 -3.19
CA LYS A 265 14.05 -2.13 -2.46
C LYS A 265 13.13 -0.98 -2.11
N TRP A 266 13.68 0.17 -1.70
CA TRP A 266 12.87 1.37 -1.45
C TRP A 266 12.07 1.83 -2.66
N LEU A 267 12.61 1.67 -3.87
CA LEU A 267 11.93 2.06 -5.09
C LEU A 267 10.84 1.05 -5.41
N VAL A 268 11.15 -0.25 -5.31
CA VAL A 268 10.21 -1.35 -5.57
C VAL A 268 8.99 -1.25 -4.67
N GLU A 269 9.20 -1.20 -3.35
CA GLU A 269 8.10 -1.13 -2.37
C GLU A 269 7.43 0.25 -2.37
N GLY A 270 8.21 1.34 -2.53
CA GLY A 270 7.67 2.70 -2.59
C GLY A 270 6.77 2.93 -3.79
N LEU A 271 7.12 2.39 -4.97
CA LEU A 271 6.27 2.43 -6.16
C LEU A 271 5.01 1.57 -5.96
N ALA A 272 5.12 0.36 -5.42
CA ALA A 272 3.95 -0.46 -5.14
C ALA A 272 2.96 0.25 -4.20
N CYS A 273 3.46 0.91 -3.15
CA CYS A 273 2.66 1.73 -2.25
C CYS A 273 1.95 2.92 -2.92
N MET A 274 2.44 3.44 -4.05
CA MET A 274 1.74 4.51 -4.80
C MET A 274 0.41 4.02 -5.39
N PHE A 275 0.25 2.71 -5.59
CA PHE A 275 -0.92 2.11 -6.24
C PHE A 275 -1.92 1.46 -5.27
N GLU A 276 -1.67 1.49 -3.95
CA GLU A 276 -2.63 1.04 -2.91
C GLU A 276 -3.82 2.02 -2.73
N THR A 277 -3.99 2.98 -3.64
CA THR A 277 -5.09 3.95 -3.61
C THR A 277 -6.32 3.40 -4.34
N PRO A 278 -7.54 3.68 -3.85
CA PRO A 278 -8.75 3.16 -4.46
C PRO A 278 -8.94 3.74 -5.87
N PRO A 279 -9.23 2.90 -6.87
CA PRO A 279 -9.28 3.33 -8.27
C PRO A 279 -10.44 4.27 -8.61
N ASN A 280 -11.44 4.42 -7.72
CA ASN A 280 -12.68 5.16 -7.98
C ASN A 280 -12.71 6.60 -7.42
N ALA A 281 -11.56 7.26 -7.24
CA ALA A 281 -11.55 8.72 -7.07
C ALA A 281 -12.04 9.38 -8.38
N GLY A 282 -13.34 9.67 -8.45
CA GLY A 282 -14.02 10.18 -9.63
C GLY A 282 -13.31 11.37 -10.29
N SER A 283 -13.33 11.38 -11.63
CA SER A 283 -12.71 12.38 -12.52
C SER A 283 -11.18 12.42 -12.50
N SER A 284 -10.56 12.10 -13.66
CA SER A 284 -9.17 12.44 -14.03
C SER A 284 -8.01 12.02 -13.11
N GLY A 285 -8.25 11.37 -11.97
CA GLY A 285 -7.29 11.24 -10.86
C GLY A 285 -7.21 9.86 -10.19
N SER A 286 -7.52 8.79 -10.91
CA SER A 286 -7.23 7.42 -10.44
C SER A 286 -5.72 7.14 -10.48
N GLY A 287 -5.15 6.63 -9.37
CA GLY A 287 -3.71 6.35 -9.20
C GLY A 287 -2.88 7.56 -8.71
N ILE A 288 -1.56 7.47 -8.90
CA ILE A 288 -0.41 8.39 -8.64
C ILE A 288 -0.64 9.83 -8.15
N ALA A 289 -1.70 10.51 -8.58
CA ALA A 289 -2.09 11.85 -8.13
C ALA A 289 -2.83 11.82 -6.78
N THR A 290 -3.35 10.67 -6.39
CA THR A 290 -4.02 10.45 -5.12
C THR A 290 -2.97 10.17 -4.04
N ILE A 291 -3.10 10.87 -2.91
CA ILE A 291 -2.29 10.60 -1.72
C ILE A 291 -2.75 9.29 -1.10
N ASN A 292 -1.81 8.37 -0.87
CA ASN A 292 -2.07 7.16 -0.09
C ASN A 292 -2.26 7.56 1.38
N GLN A 293 -3.52 7.69 1.80
CA GLN A 293 -3.88 8.13 3.15
C GLN A 293 -3.43 7.14 4.22
N ALA A 294 -3.38 5.83 3.93
CA ALA A 294 -2.91 4.83 4.87
C ALA A 294 -1.40 4.99 5.13
N ARG A 295 -0.59 5.14 4.08
CA ARG A 295 0.85 5.38 4.24
C ARG A 295 1.16 6.76 4.82
N LEU A 296 0.35 7.77 4.54
CA LEU A 296 0.46 9.07 5.20
C LEU A 296 0.12 8.99 6.70
N LYS A 297 -0.88 8.20 7.09
CA LYS A 297 -1.20 7.90 8.49
C LYS A 297 0.00 7.27 9.18
N ASP A 298 0.53 6.18 8.62
CA ASP A 298 1.69 5.46 9.17
C ASP A 298 2.90 6.40 9.32
N PHE A 299 3.18 7.20 8.28
CA PHE A 299 4.26 8.18 8.31
C PHE A 299 4.08 9.21 9.43
N ARG A 300 2.90 9.82 9.54
CA ARG A 300 2.61 10.81 10.59
C ARG A 300 2.62 10.19 11.98
N GLN A 301 2.05 9.00 12.14
CA GLN A 301 2.05 8.24 13.39
C GLN A 301 3.48 7.99 13.87
N ALA A 302 4.37 7.55 12.97
CA ALA A 302 5.78 7.35 13.28
C ALA A 302 6.50 8.66 13.65
N VAL A 303 6.14 9.80 13.04
CA VAL A 303 6.76 11.11 13.33
C VAL A 303 6.27 11.71 14.65
N VAL A 304 4.96 11.77 14.90
CA VAL A 304 4.39 12.56 16.02
C VAL A 304 3.59 11.75 17.04
N GLY A 305 3.46 10.44 16.87
CA GLY A 305 2.70 9.55 17.77
C GLY A 305 1.18 9.66 17.64
N ASP A 306 0.69 10.53 16.75
CA ASP A 306 -0.72 10.77 16.49
C ASP A 306 -0.89 11.31 15.06
N ALA A 307 -1.38 10.48 14.16
CA ALA A 307 -1.57 10.86 12.76
C ALA A 307 -2.53 12.06 12.54
N ASP A 308 -3.45 12.29 13.48
CA ASP A 308 -4.45 13.36 13.44
C ASP A 308 -3.93 14.69 13.99
N ARG A 309 -2.73 14.69 14.58
CA ARG A 309 -2.12 15.91 15.11
C ARG A 309 -2.06 17.00 14.05
N ALA A 310 -2.54 18.18 14.41
CA ALA A 310 -2.45 19.36 13.58
C ALA A 310 -0.98 19.82 13.44
N SER A 311 -0.61 20.20 12.22
CA SER A 311 0.65 20.89 11.91
C SER A 311 1.94 20.18 12.37
N PRO A 312 2.18 18.90 12.00
CA PRO A 312 3.46 18.27 12.24
C PRO A 312 4.59 18.97 11.47
N THR A 313 5.77 19.09 12.08
CA THR A 313 6.90 19.89 11.53
C THR A 313 8.12 19.05 11.18
N SER A 314 9.04 19.62 10.40
CA SER A 314 10.30 18.97 10.05
C SER A 314 11.19 18.67 11.27
N GLU A 315 11.16 19.53 12.29
CA GLU A 315 11.89 19.31 13.54
C GLU A 315 11.40 18.07 14.28
N MET A 316 10.08 17.82 14.24
CA MET A 316 9.50 16.60 14.80
C MET A 316 9.92 15.35 14.01
N TYR A 317 10.02 15.46 12.68
CA TYR A 317 10.58 14.40 11.84
C TYR A 317 12.05 14.12 12.22
N ALA A 318 12.89 15.15 12.34
CA ALA A 318 14.27 14.99 12.76
C ALA A 318 14.38 14.33 14.15
N ALA A 319 13.52 14.73 15.10
CA ALA A 319 13.44 14.10 16.42
C ALA A 319 12.99 12.63 16.36
N ALA A 320 12.07 12.29 15.45
CA ALA A 320 11.64 10.91 15.25
C ALA A 320 12.74 10.02 14.65
N VAL A 321 13.51 10.55 13.70
CA VAL A 321 14.71 9.89 13.15
C VAL A 321 15.75 9.69 14.26
N ALA A 322 16.08 10.72 15.02
CA ALA A 322 17.03 10.63 16.13
C ALA A 322 16.60 9.63 17.22
N ALA A 323 15.29 9.46 17.42
CA ALA A 323 14.73 8.48 18.34
C ALA A 323 14.57 7.07 17.75
N GLY A 324 14.94 6.84 16.48
CA GLY A 324 14.80 5.55 15.80
C GLY A 324 13.34 5.14 15.53
N ARG A 325 12.40 6.09 15.56
CA ARG A 325 10.99 5.87 15.22
C ARG A 325 10.70 6.03 13.74
N MET A 326 11.56 6.73 13.00
CA MET A 326 11.45 6.96 11.57
C MET A 326 12.78 6.61 10.90
N THR A 327 12.69 5.94 9.76
CA THR A 327 13.84 5.54 8.95
C THR A 327 14.40 6.74 8.22
N VAL A 328 15.72 6.97 8.33
CA VAL A 328 16.39 8.02 7.57
C VAL A 328 16.52 7.59 6.10
N VAL A 329 16.46 8.55 5.18
CA VAL A 329 16.50 8.31 3.73
C VAL A 329 17.75 7.54 3.30
N THR A 330 18.90 7.82 3.94
CA THR A 330 20.16 7.13 3.67
C THR A 330 20.06 5.63 3.92
N ASP A 331 19.53 5.23 5.06
CA ASP A 331 19.36 3.81 5.42
C ASP A 331 18.32 3.15 4.50
N LEU A 332 17.23 3.87 4.20
CA LEU A 332 16.19 3.38 3.28
C LEU A 332 16.77 3.02 1.89
N ILE A 333 17.75 3.78 1.39
CA ILE A 333 18.41 3.54 0.10
C ILE A 333 19.46 2.42 0.20
N ARG A 334 20.18 2.36 1.32
CA ARG A 334 21.38 1.52 1.49
C ARG A 334 21.09 0.13 2.06
N ASP A 335 20.04 -0.01 2.85
CA ASP A 335 19.73 -1.21 3.61
C ASP A 335 18.45 -1.88 3.08
N PRO A 336 18.58 -2.90 2.20
CA PRO A 336 17.43 -3.63 1.69
C PRO A 336 16.74 -4.50 2.75
N ASP A 337 17.43 -4.85 3.85
CA ASP A 337 16.92 -5.78 4.87
C ASP A 337 15.82 -5.14 5.72
N LEU A 338 15.74 -3.80 5.74
CA LEU A 338 14.65 -3.05 6.36
C LEU A 338 13.27 -3.53 5.88
N PHE A 339 13.14 -3.95 4.62
CA PHE A 339 11.88 -4.38 4.04
C PHE A 339 11.49 -5.82 4.39
N GLU A 340 12.33 -6.55 5.10
CA GLU A 340 12.01 -7.87 5.68
C GLU A 340 11.32 -7.74 7.05
N GLU A 341 11.46 -6.59 7.71
CA GLU A 341 10.82 -6.32 9.01
C GLU A 341 9.29 -6.35 8.89
N ARG A 342 8.65 -6.89 9.93
CA ARG A 342 7.18 -7.02 10.03
C ARG A 342 6.61 -6.15 11.15
N GLY A 343 5.29 -6.00 11.17
CA GLY A 343 4.59 -5.20 12.17
C GLY A 343 4.76 -3.68 11.97
N GLU A 344 4.73 -2.92 13.05
CA GLU A 344 4.74 -1.44 13.02
C GLU A 344 6.02 -0.87 12.38
N ARG A 345 7.17 -1.50 12.62
CA ARG A 345 8.44 -1.10 12.00
C ARG A 345 8.42 -1.30 10.49
N GLY A 346 7.98 -2.48 10.04
CA GLY A 346 7.75 -2.74 8.62
C GLY A 346 6.81 -1.71 7.99
N ALA A 347 5.66 -1.43 8.62
CA ALA A 347 4.73 -0.41 8.13
C ALA A 347 5.38 0.98 8.00
N THR A 348 6.27 1.34 8.94
CA THR A 348 7.04 2.59 8.92
C THR A 348 8.01 2.64 7.73
N HIS A 349 8.74 1.55 7.44
CA HIS A 349 9.65 1.48 6.29
C HIS A 349 8.91 1.65 4.96
N TYR A 350 7.76 1.00 4.80
CA TYR A 350 6.91 1.15 3.62
C TYR A 350 6.32 2.57 3.52
N ALA A 351 5.96 3.19 4.64
CA ALA A 351 5.49 4.57 4.69
C ALA A 351 6.59 5.56 4.29
N ALA A 352 7.83 5.35 4.73
CA ALA A 352 8.99 6.15 4.35
C ALA A 352 9.32 5.99 2.86
N ALA A 353 9.30 4.76 2.33
CA ALA A 353 9.49 4.47 0.90
C ALA A 353 8.43 5.13 0.03
N TRP A 354 7.15 5.00 0.41
CA TRP A 354 6.05 5.69 -0.25
C TRP A 354 6.26 7.21 -0.23
N ALA A 355 6.57 7.78 0.93
CA ALA A 355 6.77 9.22 1.09
C ALA A 355 7.90 9.72 0.19
N LEU A 356 9.02 8.99 0.14
CA LEU A 356 10.17 9.34 -0.71
C LEU A 356 9.79 9.31 -2.19
N VAL A 357 9.20 8.21 -2.69
CA VAL A 357 8.76 8.10 -4.08
C VAL A 357 7.73 9.17 -4.43
N HIS A 358 6.76 9.42 -3.54
CA HIS A 358 5.75 10.46 -3.73
C HIS A 358 6.39 11.85 -3.82
N TYR A 359 7.30 12.19 -2.91
CA TYR A 359 8.01 13.48 -2.94
C TYR A 359 8.82 13.65 -4.23
N LEU A 360 9.61 12.64 -4.62
CA LEU A 360 10.44 12.70 -5.83
C LEU A 360 9.57 12.83 -7.09
N HIS A 361 8.49 12.05 -7.17
CA HIS A 361 7.57 12.15 -8.30
C HIS A 361 6.92 13.54 -8.41
N ARG A 362 6.60 14.18 -7.28
CA ARG A 362 5.89 15.46 -7.25
C ARG A 362 6.79 16.68 -7.38
N THR A 363 8.02 16.59 -6.88
CA THR A 363 8.94 17.74 -6.77
C THR A 363 10.19 17.62 -7.63
N GLN A 364 10.59 16.40 -8.00
CA GLN A 364 11.79 16.07 -8.79
C GLN A 364 11.42 15.36 -10.10
N ASN A 365 10.27 15.70 -10.68
CA ASN A 365 9.71 15.05 -11.86
C ASN A 365 10.60 15.08 -13.12
N LYS A 366 11.57 16.00 -13.19
CA LYS A 366 12.57 16.06 -14.27
C LYS A 366 13.74 15.09 -14.07
N ALA A 367 14.10 14.79 -12.82
CA ALA A 367 15.22 13.93 -12.47
C ALA A 367 14.81 12.45 -12.33
N LEU A 368 13.60 12.20 -11.78
CA LEU A 368 13.09 10.85 -11.58
C LEU A 368 13.13 9.95 -12.84
N PRO A 369 12.80 10.43 -14.06
CA PRO A 369 12.90 9.60 -15.26
C PRO A 369 14.32 9.10 -15.55
N GLY A 370 15.34 9.92 -15.24
CA GLY A 370 16.74 9.54 -15.39
C GLY A 370 17.12 8.43 -14.42
N TYR A 371 16.75 8.56 -13.14
CA TYR A 371 17.00 7.53 -12.13
C TYR A 371 16.32 6.21 -12.49
N LEU A 372 15.04 6.25 -12.87
CA LEU A 372 14.30 5.06 -13.29
C LEU A 372 14.92 4.39 -14.52
N LYS A 373 15.42 5.17 -15.48
CA LYS A 373 16.10 4.65 -16.67
C LYS A 373 17.40 3.93 -16.31
N ASP A 374 18.20 4.48 -15.40
CA ASP A 374 19.44 3.84 -14.95
C ASP A 374 19.14 2.53 -14.23
N VAL A 375 18.15 2.49 -13.34
CA VAL A 375 17.69 1.25 -12.69
C VAL A 375 17.17 0.24 -13.72
N ALA A 376 16.34 0.67 -14.68
CA ALA A 376 15.80 -0.20 -15.72
C ALA A 376 16.85 -0.68 -16.73
N SER A 377 18.05 -0.09 -16.75
CA SER A 377 19.18 -0.51 -17.59
C SER A 377 20.06 -1.58 -16.95
N ARG A 378 19.83 -1.90 -15.67
CA ARG A 378 20.61 -2.90 -14.94
C ARG A 378 20.47 -4.28 -15.57
N ARG A 379 21.56 -5.06 -15.50
CA ARG A 379 21.60 -6.42 -16.04
C ARG A 379 21.19 -7.44 -14.97
N PRO A 380 20.43 -8.47 -15.32
CA PRO A 380 20.18 -9.58 -14.41
C PRO A 380 21.49 -10.22 -13.92
N GLY A 381 21.56 -10.54 -12.63
CA GLY A 381 22.74 -11.08 -11.96
C GLY A 381 23.83 -10.06 -11.64
N ALA A 382 23.69 -8.79 -12.03
CA ALA A 382 24.62 -7.76 -11.60
C ALA A 382 24.35 -7.39 -10.13
N GLU A 383 25.40 -7.44 -9.32
CA GLU A 383 25.39 -6.97 -7.94
C GLU A 383 25.58 -5.45 -7.88
N TRP A 384 25.00 -4.83 -6.84
CA TRP A 384 25.11 -3.41 -6.54
C TRP A 384 25.35 -3.25 -5.05
N SER A 385 26.38 -2.52 -4.68
CA SER A 385 26.68 -2.18 -3.29
C SER A 385 25.81 -1.03 -2.79
N ALA A 386 25.68 -0.91 -1.47
CA ALA A 386 24.97 0.19 -0.82
C ALA A 386 25.53 1.57 -1.22
N ASP A 387 26.86 1.68 -1.42
CA ASP A 387 27.48 2.93 -1.85
C ASP A 387 27.16 3.26 -3.32
N GLU A 388 27.11 2.27 -4.21
CA GLU A 388 26.68 2.48 -5.61
C GLU A 388 25.20 2.89 -5.71
N GLU A 389 24.34 2.32 -4.86
CA GLU A 389 22.94 2.73 -4.75
C GLU A 389 22.80 4.17 -4.29
N TRP A 390 23.57 4.54 -3.27
CA TRP A 390 23.62 5.89 -2.74
C TRP A 390 24.15 6.89 -3.78
N ASP A 391 25.25 6.56 -4.45
CA ASP A 391 25.86 7.43 -5.46
C ASP A 391 24.94 7.64 -6.66
N LEU A 392 24.23 6.59 -7.08
CA LEU A 392 23.20 6.72 -8.11
C LEU A 392 22.07 7.65 -7.64
N PHE A 393 21.61 7.52 -6.41
CA PHE A 393 20.57 8.41 -5.87
C PHE A 393 21.04 9.88 -5.85
N VAL A 394 22.23 10.14 -5.29
CA VAL A 394 22.80 11.49 -5.19
C VAL A 394 23.04 12.11 -6.56
N ARG A 395 23.48 11.32 -7.55
CA ARG A 395 23.68 11.78 -8.92
C ARG A 395 22.41 12.37 -9.54
N HIS A 396 21.24 11.78 -9.25
CA HIS A 396 19.97 12.23 -9.82
C HIS A 396 19.26 13.27 -8.95
N PHE A 397 19.31 13.14 -7.63
CA PHE A 397 18.47 13.93 -6.72
C PHE A 397 19.23 14.92 -5.83
N GLY A 398 20.57 14.95 -5.97
CA GLY A 398 21.46 15.80 -5.17
C GLY A 398 21.80 15.19 -3.80
N VAL A 399 22.70 15.89 -3.08
CA VAL A 399 23.12 15.49 -1.74
C VAL A 399 21.96 15.63 -0.76
N VAL A 400 21.78 14.62 0.09
CA VAL A 400 20.77 14.61 1.16
C VAL A 400 21.37 15.24 2.42
N ASP A 401 21.35 16.57 2.46
CA ASP A 401 21.72 17.36 3.63
C ASP A 401 20.47 17.72 4.49
N ASP A 402 20.67 18.49 5.56
CA ASP A 402 19.58 18.95 6.42
C ASP A 402 18.55 19.80 5.65
N ALA A 403 19.01 20.56 4.66
CA ALA A 403 18.12 21.37 3.83
C ALA A 403 17.26 20.50 2.91
N TRP A 404 17.83 19.47 2.29
CA TRP A 404 17.08 18.47 1.51
C TRP A 404 16.08 17.74 2.38
N THR A 405 16.53 17.26 3.55
CA THR A 405 15.70 16.53 4.51
C THR A 405 14.54 17.40 5.00
N GLY A 406 14.81 18.68 5.28
CA GLY A 406 13.80 19.65 5.67
C GLY A 406 12.76 19.92 4.59
N ARG A 407 13.18 20.01 3.31
CA ARG A 407 12.24 20.13 2.18
C ARG A 407 11.36 18.89 2.03
N PHE A 408 11.96 17.70 2.09
CA PHE A 408 11.27 16.41 1.99
C PHE A 408 10.22 16.24 3.09
N SER A 409 10.64 16.32 4.35
CA SER A 409 9.76 16.09 5.50
C SER A 409 8.65 17.14 5.56
N SER A 410 8.97 18.42 5.33
CA SER A 410 7.98 19.51 5.31
C SER A 410 6.94 19.31 4.23
N TYR A 411 7.35 18.86 3.03
CA TYR A 411 6.41 18.58 1.95
C TYR A 411 5.43 17.46 2.34
N ILE A 412 5.94 16.33 2.84
CA ILE A 412 5.11 15.16 3.18
C ILE A 412 4.16 15.47 4.34
N LEU A 413 4.66 16.13 5.39
CA LEU A 413 3.86 16.44 6.59
C LEU A 413 2.73 17.45 6.32
N ARG A 414 2.88 18.29 5.29
CA ARG A 414 1.86 19.25 4.81
C ARG A 414 0.84 18.66 3.84
N LEU A 415 1.01 17.41 3.40
CA LEU A 415 0.00 16.77 2.56
C LEU A 415 -1.35 16.72 3.29
N PRO A 416 -2.47 16.94 2.57
CA PRO A 416 -3.80 16.86 3.18
C PRO A 416 -4.07 15.44 3.65
N TYR A 417 -4.08 15.27 4.97
CA TYR A 417 -4.50 14.04 5.62
C TYR A 417 -6.00 14.09 5.91
N ARG A 418 -6.69 13.02 5.53
CA ARG A 418 -8.12 12.83 5.76
C ARG A 418 -8.29 11.52 6.49
N SER A 419 -8.53 11.59 7.79
CA SER A 419 -8.80 10.44 8.64
C SER A 419 -10.03 9.71 8.09
N THR A 420 -9.88 8.42 7.81
CA THR A 420 -11.00 7.61 7.32
C THR A 420 -11.87 7.23 8.51
N PRO A 421 -13.21 7.40 8.45
CA PRO A 421 -14.08 6.92 9.52
C PRO A 421 -13.91 5.40 9.67
N GLY A 422 -13.37 4.97 10.81
CA GLY A 422 -13.04 3.58 11.07
C GLY A 422 -11.62 3.34 11.59
N ASP A 423 -10.72 4.31 11.46
CA ASP A 423 -9.32 4.20 11.89
C ASP A 423 -9.07 4.16 13.42
N PHE A 424 -10.10 3.91 14.24
CA PHE A 424 -9.99 3.78 15.69
C PHE A 424 -9.26 2.47 16.06
N GLN A 425 -8.20 2.63 16.85
CA GLN A 425 -7.31 1.60 17.39
C GLN A 425 -8.02 0.36 17.96
#